data_AF-A0A537KMT8-F1
#
_entry.id   AF-A0A537KMT8-F1
#
_cell.length_a   1.000
_cell.length_b   1.000
_cell.length_c   1.000
_cell.angle_alpha   90.00
_cell.angle_beta   90.00
_cell.angle_gamma   90.00
#
_symmetry.space_group_name_H-M   'P 1'
#
loop_
_entity.id
_entity.type
_entity.pdbx_description
1 polymer ?
#
loop_
_entity_poly.entity_id
_entity_poly.type
_entity_poly.pdbx_seq_one_letter_code
_entity_poly.pdbx_strand_id
1 'polypeptide(L)'
;SLEAIFLTLLVLKSQNQMTKEADRRTNLDLQINMLDEQETTMILRMVQKIATHLGLEDEMGDHRKELSEDTDINKVAKTLDENQK
;
A
#
# COMPACT_ATOMS: atom_id res chain seq x y z
N SER A 1 14.94 33.11 -29.46
CA SER A 1 15.33 33.35 -28.04
C SER A 1 14.14 33.47 -27.11
N LEU A 2 13.10 34.25 -27.44
CA LEU A 2 11.91 34.41 -26.58
C LEU A 2 10.98 33.17 -26.58
N GLU A 3 10.74 32.58 -27.75
CA GLU A 3 9.92 31.35 -27.87
C GLU A 3 10.51 30.18 -27.07
N ALA A 4 11.83 30.03 -27.08
CA ALA A 4 12.51 29.00 -26.30
C ALA A 4 12.32 29.21 -24.78
N ILE A 5 12.32 30.45 -24.30
CA ILE A 5 12.03 30.78 -22.90
C ILE A 5 10.58 30.42 -22.56
N PHE A 6 9.61 30.79 -23.42
CA PHE A 6 8.21 30.45 -23.22
C PHE A 6 7.96 28.93 -23.22
N LEU A 7 8.57 28.21 -24.16
CA LEU A 7 8.51 26.75 -24.21
C LEU A 7 9.10 26.12 -22.95
N THR A 8 10.25 26.62 -22.49
CA THR A 8 10.89 26.14 -21.25
C THR A 8 10.00 26.39 -20.02
N LEU A 9 9.38 27.57 -19.91
CA LEU A 9 8.43 27.88 -18.83
C LEU A 9 7.18 27.00 -18.88
N LEU A 10 6.67 26.70 -20.08
CA LEU A 10 5.52 25.82 -20.27
C LEU A 10 5.85 24.38 -19.88
N VAL A 11 7.03 23.89 -20.29
CA VAL A 11 7.54 22.56 -19.92
C VAL A 11 7.76 22.47 -18.41
N LEU A 12 8.40 23.46 -17.77
CA LEU A 12 8.61 23.48 -16.32
C LEU A 12 7.29 23.49 -15.55
N LYS A 13 6.29 24.24 -16.03
CA LYS A 13 4.94 24.25 -15.43
C LYS A 13 4.27 22.89 -15.56
N SER A 14 4.36 22.24 -16.73
CA SER A 14 3.80 20.91 -16.97
C SER A 14 4.50 19.85 -16.10
N GLN A 15 5.82 19.90 -15.99
CA GLN A 15 6.60 19.01 -15.12
C GLN A 15 6.18 19.17 -13.66
N ASN A 16 6.05 20.40 -13.17
CA ASN A 16 5.60 20.66 -11.80
C ASN A 16 4.19 20.11 -11.51
N GLN A 17 3.28 20.15 -12.49
CA GLN A 17 1.95 19.54 -12.35
C GLN A 17 2.04 18.01 -12.31
N MET A 18 2.83 17.40 -13.20
CA MET A 18 3.05 15.96 -13.21
C MET A 18 3.66 15.45 -11.90
N THR A 19 4.63 16.18 -11.33
CA THR A 19 5.22 15.82 -10.03
C THR A 19 4.17 15.82 -8.91
N LYS A 20 3.36 16.88 -8.82
CA LYS A 20 2.30 16.95 -7.79
C LYS A 20 1.25 15.86 -7.95
N GLU A 21 0.93 15.49 -9.18
CA GLU A 21 -0.03 14.42 -9.45
C GLU A 21 0.58 13.04 -9.11
N ALA A 22 1.85 12.83 -9.41
CA ALA A 22 2.58 11.62 -9.02
C ALA A 22 2.66 11.46 -7.49
N ASP A 23 2.93 12.54 -6.76
CA ASP A 23 2.94 12.51 -5.28
C ASP A 23 1.57 12.14 -4.72
N ARG A 24 0.50 12.71 -5.28
CA ARG A 24 -0.88 12.40 -4.88
C ARG A 24 -1.24 10.95 -5.17
N ARG A 25 -0.88 10.42 -6.35
CA ARG A 25 -1.11 9.01 -6.72
C ARG A 25 -0.36 8.08 -5.77
N THR A 26 0.91 8.34 -5.52
CA THR A 26 1.73 7.55 -4.59
C THR A 26 1.12 7.48 -3.19
N ASN A 27 0.60 8.60 -2.67
CA ASN A 27 -0.05 8.63 -1.35
C ASN A 27 -1.36 7.80 -1.35
N LEU A 28 -2.17 7.90 -2.40
CA LEU A 28 -3.39 7.11 -2.55
C LEU A 28 -3.10 5.62 -2.72
N ASP A 29 -2.09 5.27 -3.50
CA ASP A 29 -1.67 3.87 -3.70
C ASP A 29 -1.26 3.22 -2.38
N LEU A 30 -0.55 3.95 -1.51
CA LEU A 30 -0.23 3.47 -0.18
C LEU A 30 -1.49 3.22 0.66
N GLN A 31 -2.45 4.15 0.64
CA GLN A 31 -3.70 3.99 1.39
C GLN A 31 -4.50 2.77 0.91
N ILE A 32 -4.55 2.55 -0.40
CA ILE A 32 -5.21 1.39 -1.00
C ILE A 32 -4.51 0.10 -0.55
N ASN A 33 -3.17 0.04 -0.65
CA ASN A 33 -2.42 -1.15 -0.22
C ASN A 33 -2.61 -1.46 1.28
N MET A 34 -2.66 -0.43 2.14
CA MET A 34 -2.91 -0.61 3.56
C MET A 34 -4.32 -1.14 3.84
N LEU A 35 -5.32 -0.67 3.10
CA LEU A 35 -6.69 -1.18 3.22
C LEU A 35 -6.78 -2.62 2.72
N ASP A 36 -6.19 -2.91 1.55
CA ASP A 36 -6.14 -4.25 0.98
C ASP A 36 -5.47 -5.26 1.93
N GLU A 37 -4.42 -4.85 2.65
CA GLU A 37 -3.76 -5.68 3.66
C GLU A 37 -4.71 -6.01 4.84
N GLN A 38 -5.50 -5.04 5.31
CA GLN A 38 -6.50 -5.27 6.38
C GLN A 38 -7.58 -6.25 5.92
N GLU A 39 -8.11 -6.03 4.73
CA GLU A 39 -9.15 -6.89 4.16
C GLU A 39 -8.64 -8.31 3.92
N THR A 40 -7.43 -8.44 3.37
CA THR A 40 -6.76 -9.73 3.14
C THR A 40 -6.54 -10.48 4.45
N THR A 41 -6.02 -9.81 5.48
CA THR A 41 -5.84 -10.39 6.82
C THR A 41 -7.18 -10.83 7.42
N MET A 42 -8.23 -10.02 7.27
CA MET A 42 -9.57 -10.37 7.76
C MET A 42 -10.13 -11.61 7.04
N ILE A 43 -9.96 -11.70 5.72
CA ILE A 43 -10.36 -12.85 4.91
C ILE A 43 -9.59 -14.10 5.36
N LEU A 44 -8.27 -14.03 5.53
CA LEU A 44 -7.44 -15.13 6.04
C LEU A 44 -7.94 -15.63 7.41
N ARG A 45 -8.24 -14.71 8.34
CA ARG A 45 -8.79 -15.06 9.66
C ARG A 45 -10.17 -15.71 9.55
N MET A 46 -11.02 -15.26 8.63
CA MET A 46 -12.33 -15.87 8.39
C MET A 46 -12.20 -17.28 7.81
N VAL A 47 -11.35 -17.47 6.80
CA VAL A 47 -11.05 -18.78 6.21
C VAL A 47 -10.49 -19.72 7.26
N GLN A 48 -9.60 -19.25 8.14
CA GLN A 48 -9.05 -20.05 9.22
C GLN A 48 -10.13 -20.49 10.23
N LYS A 49 -11.04 -19.60 10.60
CA LYS A 49 -12.19 -19.97 11.47
C LYS A 49 -13.09 -21.02 10.82
N ILE A 50 -13.31 -20.93 9.51
CA ILE A 50 -14.08 -21.91 8.75
C ILE A 50 -13.34 -23.25 8.71
N ALA A 51 -12.04 -23.26 8.43
CA ALA A 51 -11.22 -24.47 8.39
C ALA A 51 -11.19 -25.20 9.75
N THR A 52 -11.04 -24.46 10.85
CA THR A 52 -11.18 -24.96 12.23
C THR A 52 -12.56 -25.55 12.47
N HIS A 53 -13.62 -24.83 12.09
CA HIS A 53 -14.99 -25.32 12.26
C HIS A 53 -15.27 -26.63 11.49
N LEU A 54 -14.62 -26.81 10.34
CA LEU A 54 -14.72 -28.01 9.50
C LEU A 54 -13.74 -29.13 9.92
N GLY A 55 -12.91 -28.93 10.95
CA GLY A 55 -11.94 -29.92 11.43
C GLY A 55 -10.75 -30.13 10.49
N LEU A 56 -10.44 -29.17 9.63
CA LEU A 56 -9.35 -29.22 8.63
C LEU A 56 -8.01 -28.71 9.20
N GLU A 57 -7.77 -28.91 10.50
CA GLU A 57 -6.69 -28.26 11.24
C GLU A 57 -5.29 -28.78 10.89
N ASP A 58 -5.22 -30.04 10.43
CA ASP A 58 -3.97 -30.79 10.18
C ASP A 58 -3.34 -30.55 8.80
N GLU A 59 -4.08 -30.08 7.79
CA GLU A 59 -3.53 -29.99 6.42
C GLU A 59 -2.67 -28.73 6.16
N MET A 60 -2.71 -27.72 7.05
CA MET A 60 -2.11 -26.39 6.76
C MET A 60 -0.91 -25.97 7.65
N GLY A 61 -0.52 -26.75 8.65
CA GLY A 61 0.77 -26.58 9.37
C GLY A 61 1.09 -25.19 9.95
N ASP A 62 2.39 -24.98 10.23
CA ASP A 62 2.98 -23.81 10.93
C ASP A 62 2.88 -22.49 10.12
N HIS A 63 2.77 -22.59 8.79
CA HIS A 63 2.74 -21.44 7.86
C HIS A 63 1.48 -20.56 8.01
N ARG A 64 0.43 -21.09 8.63
CA ARG A 64 -0.87 -20.43 8.83
C ARG A 64 -0.84 -19.35 9.91
N LYS A 65 0.06 -19.46 10.90
CA LYS A 65 0.20 -18.46 11.97
C LYS A 65 0.87 -17.19 11.45
N GLU A 66 1.92 -17.35 10.66
CA GLU A 66 2.71 -16.24 10.11
C GLU A 66 1.87 -15.37 9.15
N LEU A 67 1.05 -15.98 8.28
CA LEU A 67 0.19 -15.25 7.35
C LEU A 67 -1.07 -14.61 7.98
N SER A 68 -1.47 -15.06 9.18
CA SER A 68 -2.65 -14.53 9.87
C SER A 68 -2.28 -13.55 10.99
N GLU A 69 -0.99 -13.36 11.25
CA GLU A 69 -0.52 -12.34 12.18
C GLU A 69 -0.78 -10.96 11.59
N ASP A 70 -1.35 -10.09 12.41
CA ASP A 70 -1.76 -8.74 12.03
C ASP A 70 -0.51 -7.90 11.73
N THR A 71 -0.35 -7.49 10.47
CA THR A 71 0.67 -6.50 10.11
C THR A 71 0.26 -5.16 10.72
N ASP A 72 1.05 -4.63 11.65
CA ASP A 72 0.77 -3.29 12.23
C ASP A 72 0.96 -2.19 11.17
N ILE A 73 -0.15 -1.85 10.53
CA ILE A 73 -0.21 -0.85 9.45
C ILE A 73 0.23 0.53 9.93
N ASN A 74 0.01 0.89 11.21
CA ASN A 74 0.49 2.16 11.74
C ASN A 74 2.01 2.20 11.83
N LYS A 75 2.64 1.06 12.14
CA LYS A 75 4.10 0.93 12.14
C LYS A 75 4.66 1.08 10.73
N VAL A 76 4.03 0.45 9.73
CA VAL A 76 4.45 0.54 8.32
C VAL A 76 4.32 1.97 7.79
N ALA A 77 3.18 2.63 8.04
CA ALA A 77 2.97 4.04 7.68
C ALA A 77 4.04 4.94 8.30
N LYS A 78 4.34 4.75 9.60
CA LYS A 78 5.34 5.52 10.32
C LYS A 78 6.76 5.32 9.76
N THR A 79 7.14 4.09 9.42
CA THR A 79 8.45 3.82 8.81
C THR A 79 8.58 4.43 7.41
N LEU A 80 7.48 4.58 6.68
CA LEU A 80 7.51 5.21 5.36
C LEU A 80 7.66 6.73 5.48
N ASP A 81 6.94 7.36 6.41
CA ASP A 81 7.08 8.79 6.72
C ASP A 81 8.51 9.15 7.17
N GLU A 82 9.17 8.25 7.90
CA GLU A 82 10.57 8.41 8.33
C GLU A 82 11.57 8.30 7.16
N ASN A 83 11.26 7.52 6.11
CA ASN A 83 12.10 7.34 4.93
C ASN A 83 11.83 8.37 3.81
N GLN A 84 10.73 9.14 3.89
CA GLN A 84 10.42 10.22 2.95
C GLN A 84 10.95 11.61 3.38
N LYS A 85 11.63 11.71 4.53
CA LYS A 85 12.37 12.91 4.97
C LYS A 85 13.81 12.91 4.48
#